data_AF-B0DXB1-F1
#
_entry.id   AF-B0DXB1-F1
#
_cell.length_a   1.000
_cell.length_b   1.000
_cell.length_c   1.000
_cell.angle_alpha   90.00
_cell.angle_beta   90.00
_cell.angle_gamma   90.00
#
_symmetry.space_group_name_H-M   'P 1'
#
loop_
_entity.id
_entity.type
_entity.pdbx_description
1 polymer ?
#
loop_
_entity_poly.entity_id
_entity_poly.type
_entity_poly.pdbx_seq_one_letter_code
_entity_poly.pdbx_strand_id
1 'polypeptide(L)'
;MENNVTTVQTYKKMPLVEVPEAPHYITRFLPPTSNSLLLSHPSEPGKLSSPELLLPLLGSPFNELRCPSGSSSQPRLIEAPQDDAQKLASKFDRMEQLLKDSGFDSLGEFLKILFYNPSRVSGQPDPRGVCHAKSVARFLQGRNKVKISDIITLVYKHKHSAPSPSSPHASEHHAPFSPSVSPADFFYARPSLFTWATNLVANHVDREIYELAAKDDDVHLRASTNGRRPTDSISLVTWEALGRFSIAALVEKYKSHAPVAWHLTECMAASRKNGVVVVKKQQPHLIIQVGTISSFLLARNHFATGDLAMALGIWHFAIKSHIDVKRVYSRFGNIVSDSTVHKALDTMTGSSLSILREAVNDTTKWGETEWCLILDSDCHGFSNPCGLRVRVHLGKGMGLIFPTLTKPVPMAGVSGYP
;
A
#
# COMPACT_ATOMS: atom_id res chain seq x y z
N MET A 1 -65.66 21.51 1.14
CA MET A 1 -64.73 20.54 0.54
C MET A 1 -63.57 21.34 -0.02
N GLU A 2 -62.38 21.11 0.51
CA GLU A 2 -61.18 21.92 0.31
C GLU A 2 -60.60 21.76 -1.10
N ASN A 3 -60.30 22.88 -1.74
CA ASN A 3 -59.67 22.95 -3.06
C ASN A 3 -58.14 22.94 -2.89
N ASN A 4 -57.51 21.81 -3.18
CA ASN A 4 -56.05 21.70 -3.30
C ASN A 4 -55.60 22.28 -4.65
N VAL A 5 -55.01 23.48 -4.59
CA VAL A 5 -54.33 24.13 -5.73
C VAL A 5 -52.87 23.67 -5.74
N THR A 6 -52.53 22.82 -6.70
CA THR A 6 -51.18 22.33 -6.95
C THR A 6 -50.39 23.39 -7.72
N THR A 7 -49.45 24.07 -7.06
CA THR A 7 -48.56 25.05 -7.70
C THR A 7 -47.48 24.32 -8.50
N VAL A 8 -47.53 24.44 -9.83
CA VAL A 8 -46.49 23.93 -10.74
C VAL A 8 -45.30 24.89 -10.74
N GLN A 9 -44.14 24.44 -10.24
CA GLN A 9 -42.88 25.17 -10.38
C GLN A 9 -42.39 25.09 -11.84
N THR A 10 -42.36 26.24 -12.52
CA THR A 10 -41.73 26.41 -13.83
C THR A 10 -40.21 26.50 -13.68
N TYR A 11 -39.49 25.53 -14.24
CA TYR A 11 -38.03 25.55 -14.32
C TYR A 11 -37.56 26.71 -15.21
N LYS A 12 -36.78 27.63 -14.64
CA LYS A 12 -36.04 28.64 -15.42
C LYS A 12 -35.02 27.94 -16.32
N LYS A 13 -35.04 28.29 -17.61
CA LYS A 13 -34.06 27.90 -18.63
C LYS A 13 -32.65 28.34 -18.17
N MET A 14 -31.73 27.40 -17.95
CA MET A 14 -30.30 27.72 -17.75
C MET A 14 -29.69 28.26 -19.05
N PRO A 15 -28.77 29.25 -18.99
CA PRO A 15 -28.01 29.68 -20.15
C PRO A 15 -27.04 28.58 -20.61
N LEU A 16 -26.80 28.55 -21.93
CA LEU A 16 -25.86 27.65 -22.59
C LEU A 16 -24.44 27.93 -22.07
N VAL A 17 -23.80 26.91 -21.48
CA VAL A 17 -22.39 27.00 -21.05
C VAL A 17 -21.52 26.78 -22.30
N GLU A 18 -20.79 27.79 -22.73
CA GLU A 18 -19.71 27.64 -23.71
C GLU A 18 -18.60 26.78 -23.11
N VAL A 19 -18.21 25.72 -23.84
CA VAL A 19 -17.10 24.83 -23.48
C VAL A 19 -15.79 25.55 -23.82
N PRO A 20 -14.90 25.83 -22.84
CA PRO A 20 -13.63 26.45 -23.15
C PRO A 20 -12.71 25.49 -23.92
N GLU A 21 -12.01 26.05 -24.92
CA GLU A 21 -10.99 25.38 -25.72
C GLU A 21 -9.89 24.79 -24.82
N ALA A 22 -9.40 23.60 -25.18
CA ALA A 22 -8.48 22.83 -24.33
C ALA A 22 -7.18 23.62 -24.06
N PRO A 23 -6.73 23.77 -22.80
CA PRO A 23 -5.60 24.65 -22.49
C PRO A 23 -4.24 24.09 -22.94
N HIS A 24 -3.38 24.98 -23.44
CA HIS A 24 -2.03 24.73 -23.98
C HIS A 24 -0.99 24.09 -23.02
N TYR A 25 -1.35 23.54 -21.86
CA TYR A 25 -0.40 22.91 -20.94
C TYR A 25 -0.14 21.42 -21.22
N ILE A 26 -0.85 20.78 -22.16
CA ILE A 26 -0.66 19.37 -22.51
C ILE A 26 0.58 19.15 -23.42
N THR A 27 1.19 20.21 -23.96
CA THR A 27 2.37 20.14 -24.86
C THR A 27 3.71 19.86 -24.18
N ARG A 28 3.78 19.66 -22.85
CA ARG A 28 5.05 19.38 -22.13
C ARG A 28 5.39 17.90 -21.93
N PHE A 29 4.66 16.95 -22.52
CA PHE A 29 4.98 15.51 -22.39
C PHE A 29 6.05 14.98 -23.39
N LEU A 30 7.01 15.81 -23.78
CA LEU A 30 8.22 15.40 -24.51
C LEU A 30 9.47 15.82 -23.71
N PRO A 31 10.49 14.96 -23.55
CA PRO A 31 11.68 15.30 -22.78
C PRO A 31 12.68 16.11 -23.63
N PRO A 32 13.38 17.09 -23.03
CA PRO A 32 14.68 17.50 -23.53
C PRO A 32 15.83 16.94 -22.67
N THR A 33 16.86 16.60 -23.41
CA THR A 33 18.22 16.11 -23.13
C THR A 33 19.00 16.73 -21.97
N SER A 34 19.84 15.89 -21.37
CA SER A 34 20.94 16.13 -20.41
C SER A 34 21.85 17.34 -20.68
N ASN A 35 22.38 17.98 -19.63
CA ASN A 35 23.82 17.96 -19.27
C ASN A 35 24.24 18.86 -18.08
N SER A 36 25.28 18.35 -17.38
CA SER A 36 26.31 18.97 -16.51
C SER A 36 25.90 19.78 -15.25
N LEU A 37 26.27 19.36 -14.03
CA LEU A 37 27.60 19.38 -13.35
C LEU A 37 28.11 20.79 -13.00
N LEU A 38 28.28 21.06 -11.69
CA LEU A 38 29.39 21.75 -11.00
C LEU A 38 28.95 22.01 -9.53
N LEU A 39 29.43 21.27 -8.51
CA LEU A 39 30.65 21.50 -7.70
C LEU A 39 30.74 22.88 -7.02
N SER A 40 30.57 22.93 -5.69
CA SER A 40 31.54 23.55 -4.76
C SER A 40 31.11 23.42 -3.27
N HIS A 41 31.98 22.75 -2.51
CA HIS A 41 32.28 22.99 -1.08
C HIS A 41 33.16 24.27 -0.99
N PRO A 42 33.26 24.99 0.16
CA PRO A 42 34.24 24.57 1.18
C PRO A 42 34.01 25.00 2.67
N SER A 43 34.61 24.18 3.54
CA SER A 43 35.45 24.48 4.73
C SER A 43 34.95 25.31 5.94
N GLU A 44 34.90 24.60 7.08
CA GLU A 44 35.34 24.96 8.44
C GLU A 44 36.72 25.70 8.51
N PRO A 45 37.12 26.43 9.59
CA PRO A 45 37.22 25.88 10.97
C PRO A 45 37.08 26.86 12.16
N GLY A 46 36.95 26.31 13.38
CA GLY A 46 37.08 27.11 14.61
C GLY A 46 36.97 26.31 15.90
N LYS A 47 38.10 25.80 16.39
CA LYS A 47 38.30 25.36 17.78
C LYS A 47 38.20 26.57 18.72
N LEU A 48 37.47 26.44 19.83
CA LEU A 48 37.85 27.06 21.10
C LEU A 48 37.26 26.33 22.31
N SER A 49 38.02 26.49 23.38
CA SER A 49 38.09 25.81 24.67
C SER A 49 36.84 25.90 25.57
N SER A 50 36.67 24.85 26.37
CA SER A 50 35.81 24.78 27.55
C SER A 50 36.12 25.85 28.60
N PRO A 51 35.14 26.16 29.45
CA PRO A 51 35.36 25.95 30.88
C PRO A 51 34.26 25.09 31.52
N GLU A 52 34.70 24.18 32.40
CA GLU A 52 33.85 23.45 33.34
C GLU A 52 33.05 24.42 34.21
N LEU A 53 31.72 24.28 34.19
CA LEU A 53 30.86 24.78 35.25
C LEU A 53 30.02 23.62 35.77
N LEU A 54 30.35 23.21 36.99
CA LEU A 54 29.58 22.28 37.80
C LEU A 54 28.23 22.93 38.14
N LEU A 55 27.18 22.53 37.42
CA LEU A 55 25.79 22.80 37.78
C LEU A 55 25.20 21.59 38.52
N PRO A 56 24.26 21.82 39.46
CA PRO A 56 23.76 20.78 40.35
C PRO A 56 22.93 19.75 39.58
N LEU A 57 23.14 18.47 39.90
CA LEU A 57 22.29 17.34 39.46
C LEU A 57 20.83 17.61 39.88
N LEU A 58 20.03 18.20 38.98
CA LEU A 58 18.58 18.17 39.10
C LEU A 58 18.13 16.74 38.81
N GLY A 59 17.62 16.07 39.85
CA GLY A 59 17.05 14.75 39.73
C GLY A 59 15.89 14.74 38.73
N SER A 60 15.83 13.72 37.88
CA SER A 60 14.72 13.50 36.96
C SER A 60 13.37 13.55 37.72
N PRO A 61 12.32 14.22 37.21
CA PRO A 61 10.99 14.23 37.83
C PRO A 61 10.36 12.83 37.94
N PHE A 62 10.96 11.83 37.29
CA PHE A 62 10.56 10.42 37.43
C PHE A 62 11.21 9.69 38.61
N ASN A 63 12.16 10.28 39.33
CA ASN A 63 12.72 9.68 40.55
C ASN A 63 11.69 9.63 41.69
N GLU A 64 10.69 10.52 41.68
CA GLU A 64 9.55 10.44 42.60
C GLU A 64 8.56 9.32 42.27
N LEU A 65 8.60 8.81 41.04
CA LEU A 65 7.83 7.64 40.60
C LEU A 65 8.59 6.36 40.98
N ARG A 66 8.79 6.20 42.30
CA ARG A 66 9.18 4.98 43.04
C ARG A 66 9.75 3.86 42.16
N CYS A 67 11.01 3.97 41.79
CA CYS A 67 11.77 2.79 41.39
C CYS A 67 11.71 1.79 42.58
N PRO A 68 11.22 0.55 42.42
CA PRO A 68 11.07 -0.39 43.53
C PRO A 68 12.45 -0.97 43.84
N SER A 69 13.29 -0.18 44.49
CA SER A 69 14.53 -0.62 45.11
C SER A 69 14.54 -0.05 46.51
N GLY A 70 14.43 -0.92 47.51
CA GLY A 70 14.51 -0.56 48.93
C GLY A 70 13.18 -0.72 49.66
N SER A 71 13.04 -1.86 50.32
CA SER A 71 12.03 -2.12 51.34
C SER A 71 12.20 -1.11 52.48
N SER A 72 11.36 -0.08 52.50
CA SER A 72 11.16 0.77 53.67
C SER A 72 9.76 0.51 54.21
N SER A 73 9.71 -0.29 55.28
CA SER A 73 8.53 -0.62 56.05
C SER A 73 8.20 0.54 56.99
N GLN A 74 7.59 1.60 56.47
CA GLN A 74 6.87 2.55 57.31
C GLN A 74 5.35 2.25 57.28
N PRO A 75 4.66 2.36 58.43
CA PRO A 75 3.22 2.15 58.50
C PRO A 75 2.51 3.22 57.66
N ARG A 76 1.77 2.80 56.64
CA ARG A 76 0.93 3.71 55.87
C ARG A 76 -0.21 4.18 56.76
N LEU A 77 -0.19 5.46 57.11
CA LEU A 77 -1.36 6.15 57.64
C LEU A 77 -2.51 5.94 56.65
N ILE A 78 -3.64 5.40 57.11
CA ILE A 78 -4.82 5.18 56.28
C ILE A 78 -5.42 6.55 55.98
N GLU A 79 -5.13 7.09 54.80
CA GLU A 79 -5.82 8.28 54.29
C GLU A 79 -7.30 7.98 54.08
N ALA A 80 -8.15 8.95 54.41
CA ALA A 80 -9.59 8.85 54.22
C ALA A 80 -9.94 8.64 52.73
N PRO A 81 -11.05 7.96 52.40
CA PRO A 81 -11.46 7.74 51.02
C PRO A 81 -11.64 9.07 50.28
N GLN A 82 -10.67 9.43 49.44
CA GLN A 82 -10.81 10.60 48.57
C GLN A 82 -11.76 10.29 47.42
N ASP A 83 -12.62 11.24 47.12
CA ASP A 83 -13.46 11.27 45.92
C ASP A 83 -12.59 11.33 44.66
N ASP A 84 -13.04 10.72 43.57
CA ASP A 84 -12.26 10.60 42.34
C ASP A 84 -12.01 11.97 41.68
N ALA A 85 -12.91 12.94 41.87
CA ALA A 85 -12.71 14.32 41.44
C ALA A 85 -11.54 14.99 42.19
N GLN A 86 -11.42 14.77 43.50
CA GLN A 86 -10.33 15.32 44.32
C GLN A 86 -8.98 14.69 43.96
N LYS A 87 -8.96 13.38 43.68
CA LYS A 87 -7.75 12.69 43.17
C LYS A 87 -7.32 13.22 41.81
N LEU A 88 -8.26 13.67 40.98
CA LEU A 88 -7.93 14.23 39.68
C LEU A 88 -7.41 15.66 39.81
N ALA A 89 -8.06 16.49 40.63
CA ALA A 89 -7.61 17.86 40.92
C ALA A 89 -6.18 17.87 41.48
N SER A 90 -5.89 17.05 42.50
CA SER A 90 -4.55 16.94 43.07
C SER A 90 -3.48 16.48 42.07
N LYS A 91 -3.84 15.67 41.07
CA LYS A 91 -2.92 15.31 39.97
C LYS A 91 -2.63 16.49 39.06
N PHE A 92 -3.62 17.34 38.77
CA PHE A 92 -3.42 18.56 37.99
C PHE A 92 -2.56 19.56 38.75
N ASP A 93 -2.83 19.79 40.05
CA ASP A 93 -2.03 20.68 40.88
C ASP A 93 -0.55 20.24 40.93
N ARG A 94 -0.32 18.93 41.14
CA ARG A 94 1.03 18.37 41.12
C ARG A 94 1.69 18.50 39.73
N MET A 95 0.93 18.32 38.65
CA MET A 95 1.45 18.50 37.30
C MET A 95 1.85 19.96 37.05
N GLU A 96 1.04 20.93 37.48
CA GLU A 96 1.37 22.35 37.36
C GLU A 96 2.62 22.72 38.15
N GLN A 97 2.74 22.19 39.38
CA GLN A 97 3.95 22.38 40.19
C GLN A 97 5.18 21.79 39.51
N LEU A 98 5.09 20.55 39.01
CA LEU A 98 6.17 19.92 38.28
C LEU A 98 6.59 20.74 37.06
N LEU A 99 5.64 21.30 36.30
CA LEU A 99 5.96 22.13 35.14
C LEU A 99 6.71 23.41 35.55
N LYS A 100 6.28 24.06 36.64
CA LYS A 100 6.93 25.28 37.18
C LYS A 100 8.35 24.99 37.67
N ASP A 101 8.55 23.87 38.36
CA ASP A 101 9.81 23.55 39.04
C ASP A 101 10.79 22.73 38.18
N SER A 102 10.39 22.35 36.96
CA SER A 102 11.16 21.39 36.14
C SER A 102 12.45 21.93 35.52
N GLY A 103 12.61 23.25 35.43
CA GLY A 103 13.77 23.88 34.79
C GLY A 103 13.84 23.70 33.26
N PHE A 104 12.77 23.24 32.60
CA PHE A 104 12.66 23.23 31.14
C PHE A 104 11.93 24.49 30.64
N ASP A 105 12.32 24.99 29.46
CA ASP A 105 11.73 26.21 28.88
C ASP A 105 10.32 25.95 28.34
N SER A 106 10.00 24.70 28.01
CA SER A 106 8.67 24.33 27.52
C SER A 106 8.34 22.85 27.72
N LEU A 107 7.03 22.54 27.68
CA LEU A 107 6.56 21.16 27.62
C LEU A 107 7.14 20.39 26.43
N GLY A 108 7.33 21.06 25.29
CA GLY A 108 7.91 20.44 24.10
C GLY A 108 9.36 20.01 24.30
N GLU A 109 10.17 20.86 24.95
CA GLU A 109 11.55 20.54 25.31
C GLU A 109 11.61 19.37 26.30
N PHE A 110 10.79 19.41 27.36
CA PHE A 110 10.66 18.29 28.30
C PHE A 110 10.36 16.97 27.57
N LEU A 111 9.38 16.97 26.66
CA LEU A 111 9.01 15.77 25.89
C LEU A 111 10.14 15.31 24.95
N LYS A 112 10.87 16.25 24.35
CA LYS A 112 12.04 15.95 23.51
C LYS A 112 13.14 15.23 24.30
N ILE A 113 13.42 15.68 25.53
CA ILE A 113 14.38 15.04 26.44
C ILE A 113 13.83 13.70 26.97
N LEU A 114 12.53 13.64 27.31
CA LEU A 114 11.87 12.43 27.80
C LEU A 114 11.98 11.28 26.79
N PHE A 115 11.76 11.55 25.50
CA PHE A 115 11.85 10.58 24.42
C PHE A 115 13.19 10.57 23.69
N TYR A 116 14.20 11.26 24.22
CA TYR A 116 15.53 11.27 23.64
C TYR A 116 16.09 9.84 23.54
N ASN A 117 16.54 9.48 22.35
CA ASN A 117 17.17 8.19 22.08
C ASN A 117 18.53 8.45 21.43
N PRO A 118 19.64 8.37 22.19
CA PRO A 118 20.96 8.54 21.59
C PRO A 118 21.20 7.42 20.59
N SER A 119 21.48 7.77 19.35
CA SER A 119 21.96 6.81 18.35
C SER A 119 23.18 6.11 18.94
N ARG A 120 23.21 4.77 18.93
CA ARG A 120 24.35 3.94 19.41
C ARG A 120 25.71 4.24 18.75
N VAL A 121 25.73 5.19 17.81
CA VAL A 121 26.85 5.54 16.94
C VAL A 121 27.87 6.45 17.66
N SER A 122 27.52 7.15 18.75
CA SER A 122 28.41 8.19 19.30
C SER A 122 29.45 7.73 20.31
N GLY A 123 29.47 6.46 20.76
CA GLY A 123 30.42 5.97 21.79
C GLY A 123 30.36 6.70 23.15
N GLN A 124 29.46 7.68 23.30
CA GLN A 124 29.24 8.43 24.53
C GLN A 124 28.33 7.63 25.47
N PRO A 125 28.53 7.75 26.79
CA PRO A 125 27.64 7.13 27.76
C PRO A 125 26.22 7.68 27.58
N ASP A 126 25.22 6.79 27.68
CA ASP A 126 23.81 7.19 27.63
C ASP A 126 23.53 8.15 28.81
N PRO A 127 23.16 9.42 28.55
CA PRO A 127 22.91 10.37 29.63
C PRO A 127 21.65 10.03 30.44
N ARG A 128 20.84 9.07 29.99
CA ARG A 128 19.63 8.64 30.66
C ARG A 128 19.95 7.74 31.85
N GLY A 129 19.39 8.08 33.00
CA GLY A 129 19.42 7.19 34.17
C GLY A 129 18.63 5.90 33.95
N VAL A 130 19.01 4.82 34.65
CA VAL A 130 18.36 3.49 34.54
C VAL A 130 16.85 3.54 34.80
N CYS A 131 16.40 4.37 35.74
CA CYS A 131 14.98 4.56 36.04
C CYS A 131 14.24 5.22 34.86
N HIS A 132 14.81 6.28 34.25
CA HIS A 132 14.22 6.94 33.09
C HIS A 132 14.09 5.99 31.90
N ALA A 133 15.16 5.29 31.55
CA ALA A 133 15.17 4.31 30.45
C ALA A 133 14.12 3.21 30.66
N LYS A 134 14.02 2.64 31.87
CA LYS A 134 13.01 1.62 32.21
C LYS A 134 11.58 2.16 32.11
N SER A 135 11.33 3.38 32.60
CA SER A 135 10.01 4.00 32.57
C SER A 135 9.54 4.27 31.14
N VAL A 136 10.40 4.88 30.31
CA VAL A 136 10.11 5.14 28.90
C VAL A 136 9.92 3.83 28.13
N ALA A 137 10.76 2.83 28.36
CA ALA A 137 10.62 1.52 27.74
C ALA A 137 9.28 0.86 28.08
N ARG A 138 8.86 0.85 29.35
CA ARG A 138 7.55 0.28 29.75
C ARG A 138 6.39 1.01 29.10
N PHE A 139 6.46 2.34 28.99
CA PHE A 139 5.44 3.14 28.32
C PHE A 139 5.37 2.83 26.82
N LEU A 140 6.49 2.89 26.10
CA LEU A 140 6.55 2.66 24.66
C LEU A 140 6.25 1.20 24.27
N GLN A 141 6.54 0.24 25.15
CA GLN A 141 6.17 -1.17 24.97
C GLN A 141 4.71 -1.47 25.32
N GLY A 142 3.91 -0.46 25.71
CA GLY A 142 2.51 -0.64 26.05
C GLY A 142 2.24 -1.44 27.32
N ARG A 143 3.22 -1.52 28.24
CA ARG A 143 3.09 -2.21 29.54
C ARG A 143 2.37 -1.36 30.59
N ASN A 144 2.05 -0.12 30.26
CA ASN A 144 1.28 0.79 31.11
C ASN A 144 -0.20 0.77 30.73
N LYS A 145 -1.07 1.18 31.66
CA LYS A 145 -2.51 1.31 31.41
C LYS A 145 -2.82 2.33 30.32
N VAL A 146 -2.09 3.45 30.32
CA VAL A 146 -2.16 4.51 29.30
C VAL A 146 -1.12 4.22 28.22
N LYS A 147 -1.56 4.15 26.96
CA LYS A 147 -0.73 3.87 25.79
C LYS A 147 -0.44 5.14 25.00
N ILE A 148 0.59 5.10 24.15
CA ILE A 148 0.93 6.23 23.27
C ILE A 148 -0.23 6.60 22.33
N SER A 149 -1.02 5.61 21.87
CA SER A 149 -2.21 5.84 21.06
C SER A 149 -3.25 6.71 21.78
N ASP A 150 -3.38 6.55 23.09
CA ASP A 150 -4.32 7.33 23.91
C ASP A 150 -3.85 8.77 24.01
N ILE A 151 -2.55 8.98 24.22
CA ILE A 151 -1.94 10.32 24.26
C ILE A 151 -2.08 11.01 22.90
N ILE A 152 -1.74 10.35 21.79
CA ILE A 152 -1.91 10.90 20.44
C ILE A 152 -3.37 11.27 20.19
N THR A 153 -4.31 10.43 20.62
CA THR A 153 -5.75 10.71 20.48
C THR A 153 -6.17 11.93 21.28
N LEU A 154 -5.68 12.09 22.52
CA LEU A 154 -5.93 13.26 23.36
C LEU A 154 -5.37 14.53 22.71
N VAL A 155 -4.12 14.49 22.23
CA VAL A 155 -3.48 15.61 21.51
C VAL A 155 -4.30 15.98 20.28
N TYR A 156 -4.66 15.00 19.44
CA TYR A 156 -5.38 15.23 18.19
C TYR A 156 -6.79 15.81 18.41
N LYS A 157 -7.51 15.34 19.44
CA LYS A 157 -8.86 15.82 19.77
C LYS A 157 -8.86 17.15 20.52
N HIS A 158 -7.73 17.60 21.04
CA HIS A 158 -7.65 18.80 21.84
C HIS A 158 -8.05 20.06 21.05
N LYS A 159 -8.79 20.99 21.66
CA LYS A 159 -9.28 22.20 20.98
C LYS A 159 -8.16 23.10 20.46
N HIS A 160 -7.03 23.15 21.16
CA HIS A 160 -5.86 23.95 20.77
C HIS A 160 -4.93 23.23 19.80
N SER A 161 -5.24 21.99 19.39
CA SER A 161 -4.43 21.26 18.40
C SER A 161 -4.69 21.69 16.97
N ALA A 162 -5.77 22.43 16.70
CA ALA A 162 -6.12 22.92 15.36
C ALA A 162 -6.19 24.45 15.37
N PRO A 163 -5.98 25.10 14.20
CA PRO A 163 -6.09 26.54 14.11
C PRO A 163 -7.50 27.01 14.50
N SER A 164 -7.63 28.17 15.13
CA SER A 164 -8.92 28.86 15.14
C SER A 164 -9.13 29.54 13.79
N PRO A 165 -10.39 29.80 13.36
CA PRO A 165 -10.64 30.61 12.16
C PRO A 165 -10.01 32.01 12.22
N SER A 166 -9.75 32.52 13.42
CA SER A 166 -9.10 33.81 13.68
C SER A 166 -7.57 33.73 13.78
N SER A 167 -6.98 32.54 13.66
CA SER A 167 -5.53 32.37 13.77
C SER A 167 -4.82 32.90 12.53
N PRO A 168 -3.61 33.49 12.66
CA PRO A 168 -2.75 33.80 11.52
C PRO A 168 -2.45 32.57 10.64
N HIS A 169 -2.53 31.36 11.20
CA HIS A 169 -2.31 30.09 10.50
C HIS A 169 -3.63 29.37 10.15
N ALA A 170 -4.74 30.10 9.99
CA ALA A 170 -6.02 29.50 9.61
C ALA A 170 -5.95 28.70 8.30
N SER A 171 -5.04 29.05 7.38
CA SER A 171 -4.80 28.32 6.14
C SER A 171 -4.37 26.85 6.36
N GLU A 172 -3.78 26.51 7.52
CA GLU A 172 -3.41 25.14 7.85
C GLU A 172 -4.61 24.18 7.94
N HIS A 173 -5.84 24.69 8.07
CA HIS A 173 -7.06 23.86 7.97
C HIS A 173 -7.23 23.22 6.61
N HIS A 174 -6.77 23.89 5.55
CA HIS A 174 -6.94 23.45 4.16
C HIS A 174 -5.68 22.76 3.61
N ALA A 175 -4.56 22.83 4.33
CA ALA A 175 -3.29 22.22 3.97
C ALA A 175 -2.99 20.79 4.52
N PRO A 176 -3.86 20.06 5.25
CA PRO A 176 -3.45 18.80 5.90
C PRO A 176 -3.18 17.63 4.93
N PHE A 177 -3.09 17.87 3.62
CA PHE A 177 -2.86 16.85 2.60
C PHE A 177 -1.69 17.15 1.67
N SER A 178 -0.85 18.14 1.98
CA SER A 178 0.26 18.49 1.10
C SER A 178 1.49 17.64 1.44
N PRO A 179 1.81 16.57 0.69
CA PRO A 179 3.02 15.77 0.95
C PRO A 179 4.30 16.57 0.73
N SER A 180 4.20 17.76 0.12
CA SER A 180 5.30 18.69 -0.10
C SER A 180 5.68 19.53 1.12
N VAL A 181 4.89 19.54 2.19
CA VAL A 181 5.16 20.34 3.40
C VAL A 181 5.67 19.42 4.50
N SER A 182 6.76 19.82 5.18
CA SER A 182 7.28 19.04 6.30
C SER A 182 6.30 19.13 7.49
N PRO A 183 6.06 18.04 8.22
CA PRO A 183 5.27 18.09 9.46
C PRO A 183 5.80 19.11 10.49
N ALA A 184 7.10 19.42 10.43
CA ALA A 184 7.75 20.39 11.31
C ALA A 184 7.41 21.86 10.97
N ASP A 185 6.90 22.13 9.78
CA ASP A 185 6.59 23.49 9.31
C ASP A 185 5.20 23.95 9.77
N PHE A 186 4.37 23.04 10.28
CA PHE A 186 3.04 23.35 10.80
C PHE A 186 3.12 23.89 12.23
N PHE A 187 2.41 24.98 12.50
CA PHE A 187 2.31 25.55 13.83
C PHE A 187 1.43 24.69 14.75
N TYR A 188 0.34 24.11 14.20
CA TYR A 188 -0.63 23.35 14.98
C TYR A 188 -0.38 21.84 14.96
N ALA A 189 -0.58 21.19 16.11
CA ALA A 189 -0.31 19.77 16.29
C ALA A 189 -1.17 18.85 15.40
N ARG A 190 -2.44 19.18 15.16
CA ARG A 190 -3.36 18.37 14.35
C ARG A 190 -2.92 18.29 12.88
N PRO A 191 -2.74 19.40 12.14
CA PRO A 191 -2.22 19.32 10.77
C PRO A 191 -0.81 18.72 10.71
N SER A 192 0.06 19.02 11.67
CA SER A 192 1.39 18.39 11.78
C SER A 192 1.31 16.85 11.90
N LEU A 193 0.55 16.34 12.86
CA LEU A 193 0.36 14.90 13.10
C LEU A 193 -0.29 14.21 11.90
N PHE A 194 -1.27 14.86 11.28
CA PHE A 194 -1.96 14.31 10.11
C PHE A 194 -1.02 14.19 8.91
N THR A 195 -0.23 15.23 8.61
CA THR A 195 0.79 15.20 7.54
C THR A 195 1.86 14.14 7.83
N TRP A 196 2.34 14.06 9.08
CA TRP A 196 3.29 13.03 9.50
C TRP A 196 2.74 11.61 9.27
N ALA A 197 1.51 11.35 9.70
CA ALA A 197 0.87 10.05 9.52
C ALA A 197 0.67 9.72 8.04
N THR A 198 0.26 10.70 7.22
CA THR A 198 0.09 10.55 5.78
C THR A 198 1.41 10.18 5.10
N ASN A 199 2.51 10.88 5.41
CA ASN A 199 3.83 10.58 4.86
C ASN A 199 4.33 9.20 5.31
N LEU A 200 4.08 8.82 6.56
CA LEU A 200 4.42 7.49 7.07
C LEU A 200 3.69 6.38 6.31
N VAL A 201 2.37 6.54 6.12
CA VAL A 201 1.54 5.58 5.37
C VAL A 201 1.97 5.53 3.90
N ALA A 202 2.22 6.69 3.27
CA ALA A 202 2.67 6.76 1.88
C ALA A 202 4.00 6.02 1.68
N ASN A 203 4.98 6.24 2.56
CA ASN A 203 6.26 5.52 2.51
C ASN A 203 6.09 4.00 2.72
N HIS A 204 5.15 3.60 3.58
CA HIS A 204 4.88 2.18 3.80
C HIS A 204 4.27 1.52 2.56
N VAL A 205 3.26 2.16 1.96
CA VAL A 205 2.63 1.69 0.72
C VAL A 205 3.63 1.68 -0.44
N ASP A 206 4.47 2.71 -0.55
CA ASP A 206 5.54 2.78 -1.54
C ASP A 206 6.45 1.53 -1.47
N ARG A 207 6.87 1.18 -0.25
CA ARG A 207 7.67 -0.03 0.01
C ARG A 207 6.90 -1.31 -0.27
N GLU A 208 5.66 -1.46 0.19
CA GLU A 208 4.84 -2.66 -0.07
C GLU A 208 4.67 -2.91 -1.58
N ILE A 209 4.37 -1.86 -2.36
CA ILE A 209 4.23 -1.98 -3.81
C ILE A 209 5.60 -2.27 -4.45
N TYR A 210 6.69 -1.68 -3.95
CA TYR A 210 8.03 -2.00 -4.42
C TYR A 210 8.40 -3.46 -4.17
N GLU A 211 8.13 -3.98 -2.97
CA GLU A 211 8.37 -5.37 -2.59
C GLU A 211 7.50 -6.35 -3.40
N LEU A 212 6.23 -6.03 -3.63
CA LEU A 212 5.34 -6.80 -4.51
C LEU A 212 5.80 -6.82 -5.98
N ALA A 213 6.42 -5.73 -6.45
CA ALA A 213 6.96 -5.62 -7.80
C ALA A 213 8.39 -6.19 -7.89
N ALA A 214 9.06 -6.37 -6.76
CA ALA A 214 10.33 -7.06 -6.69
C ALA A 214 10.14 -8.54 -7.04
N LYS A 215 11.21 -9.20 -7.44
CA LYS A 215 11.16 -10.60 -7.91
C LYS A 215 10.64 -11.49 -6.79
N ASP A 216 9.40 -11.93 -6.96
CA ASP A 216 8.95 -13.18 -6.38
C ASP A 216 9.41 -14.29 -7.33
N ASP A 217 10.27 -15.19 -6.85
CA ASP A 217 10.89 -16.22 -7.67
C ASP A 217 9.86 -17.20 -8.27
N ASP A 218 8.62 -17.22 -7.75
CA ASP A 218 7.66 -18.28 -8.03
C ASP A 218 6.46 -17.92 -8.94
N VAL A 219 6.14 -16.65 -9.24
CA VAL A 219 4.76 -16.36 -9.74
C VAL A 219 4.62 -15.31 -10.85
N HIS A 220 5.68 -14.65 -11.30
CA HIS A 220 5.49 -13.56 -12.26
C HIS A 220 5.32 -14.01 -13.72
N LEU A 221 4.15 -13.71 -14.32
CA LEU A 221 3.95 -13.90 -15.76
C LEU A 221 4.77 -12.88 -16.55
N ARG A 222 5.87 -13.33 -17.17
CA ARG A 222 6.83 -12.46 -17.88
C ARG A 222 7.00 -12.82 -19.35
N ALA A 223 6.87 -11.82 -20.22
CA ALA A 223 6.97 -12.01 -21.67
C ALA A 223 8.42 -12.12 -22.20
N SER A 224 9.42 -11.63 -21.47
CA SER A 224 10.80 -11.58 -21.97
C SER A 224 11.82 -11.46 -20.84
N THR A 225 12.97 -12.10 -21.01
CA THR A 225 14.15 -11.99 -20.15
C THR A 225 14.90 -10.66 -20.31
N ASN A 226 14.58 -9.88 -21.35
CA ASN A 226 15.34 -8.70 -21.73
C ASN A 226 15.40 -7.68 -20.57
N GLY A 227 16.64 -7.30 -20.20
CA GLY A 227 16.96 -6.27 -19.23
C GLY A 227 17.46 -6.76 -17.85
N ARG A 228 17.83 -8.04 -17.69
CA ARG A 228 18.60 -8.51 -16.51
C ARG A 228 19.74 -9.45 -16.89
N ARG A 229 20.65 -9.69 -15.94
CA ARG A 229 21.86 -10.50 -16.12
C ARG A 229 21.51 -11.94 -16.54
N PRO A 230 22.29 -12.58 -17.43
CA PRO A 230 22.05 -13.95 -17.90
C PRO A 230 21.97 -15.02 -16.81
N THR A 231 22.46 -14.73 -15.60
CA THR A 231 22.50 -15.64 -14.46
C THR A 231 21.17 -15.76 -13.70
N ASP A 232 20.20 -14.89 -13.96
CA ASP A 232 18.89 -15.01 -13.35
C ASP A 232 18.05 -16.03 -14.12
N SER A 233 17.78 -17.21 -13.55
CA SER A 233 16.85 -18.19 -14.10
C SER A 233 15.41 -17.67 -13.95
N ILE A 234 15.01 -16.76 -14.84
CA ILE A 234 13.69 -16.15 -14.79
C ILE A 234 12.71 -17.03 -15.55
N SER A 235 11.65 -17.48 -14.85
CA SER A 235 10.54 -18.18 -15.48
C SER A 235 9.83 -17.24 -16.46
N LEU A 236 9.91 -17.57 -17.75
CA LEU A 236 9.09 -16.92 -18.75
C LEU A 236 7.65 -17.42 -18.66
N VAL A 237 6.72 -16.64 -19.20
CA VAL A 237 5.31 -17.02 -19.28
C VAL A 237 5.16 -18.29 -20.12
N THR A 238 4.52 -19.30 -19.52
CA THR A 238 4.12 -20.56 -20.17
C THR A 238 2.60 -20.68 -20.15
N TRP A 239 2.04 -21.54 -21.00
CA TRP A 239 0.60 -21.84 -20.95
C TRP A 239 0.17 -22.44 -19.62
N GLU A 240 1.03 -23.21 -18.97
CA GLU A 240 0.76 -23.76 -17.64
C GLU A 240 0.69 -22.64 -16.59
N ALA A 241 1.66 -21.73 -16.58
CA ALA A 241 1.67 -20.59 -15.65
C ALA A 241 0.44 -19.70 -15.85
N LEU A 242 0.07 -19.43 -17.12
CA LEU A 242 -1.16 -18.70 -17.45
C LEU A 242 -2.42 -19.48 -17.01
N GLY A 243 -2.44 -20.81 -17.16
CA GLY A 243 -3.55 -21.65 -16.71
C GLY A 243 -3.70 -21.72 -15.18
N ARG A 244 -2.61 -21.48 -14.44
CA ARG A 244 -2.60 -21.38 -12.97
C ARG A 244 -2.96 -19.97 -12.45
N PHE A 245 -3.12 -19.00 -13.34
CA PHE A 245 -3.54 -17.65 -12.97
C PHE A 245 -4.89 -17.67 -12.25
N SER A 246 -4.97 -16.99 -11.11
CA SER A 246 -6.20 -16.90 -10.32
C SER A 246 -6.30 -15.56 -9.63
N ILE A 247 -7.44 -14.86 -9.81
CA ILE A 247 -7.74 -13.63 -9.08
C ILE A 247 -7.78 -13.92 -7.57
N ALA A 248 -8.30 -15.07 -7.14
CA ALA A 248 -8.33 -15.43 -5.74
C ALA A 248 -6.92 -15.59 -5.15
N ALA A 249 -5.99 -16.17 -5.91
CA ALA A 249 -4.59 -16.25 -5.50
C ALA A 249 -3.94 -14.85 -5.38
N LEU A 250 -4.26 -13.93 -6.30
CA LEU A 250 -3.80 -12.54 -6.20
C LEU A 250 -4.39 -11.80 -5.00
N VAL A 251 -5.66 -12.04 -4.65
CA VAL A 251 -6.27 -11.48 -3.44
C VAL A 251 -5.46 -11.88 -2.21
N GLU A 252 -5.15 -13.17 -2.06
CA GLU A 252 -4.40 -13.66 -0.90
C GLU A 252 -2.94 -13.18 -0.91
N LYS A 253 -2.31 -13.12 -2.09
CA LYS A 253 -0.97 -12.53 -2.26
C LYS A 253 -0.94 -11.06 -1.82
N TYR A 254 -1.86 -10.24 -2.32
CA TYR A 254 -1.88 -8.80 -2.00
C TYR A 254 -2.24 -8.52 -0.54
N LYS A 255 -3.18 -9.27 0.06
CA LYS A 255 -3.49 -9.14 1.49
C LYS A 255 -2.29 -9.45 2.38
N SER A 256 -1.52 -10.47 2.04
CA SER A 256 -0.39 -10.93 2.85
C SER A 256 0.85 -10.06 2.70
N HIS A 257 1.14 -9.61 1.47
CA HIS A 257 2.38 -8.90 1.16
C HIS A 257 2.23 -7.37 1.11
N ALA A 258 1.00 -6.85 0.93
CA ALA A 258 0.73 -5.41 0.94
C ALA A 258 -0.53 -5.06 1.75
N PRO A 259 -0.57 -5.38 3.06
CA PRO A 259 -1.75 -5.19 3.90
C PRO A 259 -2.21 -3.72 3.98
N VAL A 260 -1.30 -2.75 3.98
CA VAL A 260 -1.67 -1.33 4.05
C VAL A 260 -2.25 -0.86 2.73
N ALA A 261 -1.62 -1.16 1.60
CA ALA A 261 -2.15 -0.86 0.27
C ALA A 261 -3.50 -1.55 0.05
N TRP A 262 -3.64 -2.80 0.48
CA TRP A 262 -4.89 -3.54 0.46
C TRP A 262 -5.98 -2.82 1.26
N HIS A 263 -5.69 -2.43 2.50
CA HIS A 263 -6.65 -1.72 3.34
C HIS A 263 -7.06 -0.35 2.77
N LEU A 264 -6.12 0.41 2.21
CA LEU A 264 -6.44 1.70 1.59
C LEU A 264 -7.33 1.55 0.35
N THR A 265 -7.02 0.59 -0.52
CA THR A 265 -7.85 0.29 -1.69
C THR A 265 -9.21 -0.26 -1.29
N GLU A 266 -9.31 -1.02 -0.20
CA GLU A 266 -10.59 -1.44 0.39
C GLU A 266 -11.42 -0.23 0.82
N CYS A 267 -10.82 0.72 1.53
CA CYS A 267 -11.48 1.93 1.98
C CYS A 267 -12.04 2.77 0.80
N MET A 268 -11.40 2.72 -0.37
CA MET A 268 -11.83 3.44 -1.57
C MET A 268 -12.90 2.67 -2.38
N ALA A 269 -12.76 1.34 -2.50
CA ALA A 269 -13.61 0.52 -3.37
C ALA A 269 -14.84 -0.09 -2.66
N ALA A 270 -14.72 -0.40 -1.37
CA ALA A 270 -15.76 -1.10 -0.62
C ALA A 270 -16.87 -0.14 -0.19
N SER A 271 -18.10 -0.42 -0.62
CA SER A 271 -19.27 0.25 -0.08
C SER A 271 -19.55 -0.25 1.34
N ARG A 272 -19.79 0.67 2.27
CA ARG A 272 -20.09 0.35 3.67
C ARG A 272 -21.53 0.72 4.01
N LYS A 273 -22.26 -0.18 4.67
CA LYS A 273 -23.58 0.09 5.25
C LYS A 273 -23.49 -0.21 6.73
N ASN A 274 -23.73 0.79 7.58
CA ASN A 274 -23.61 0.68 9.04
C ASN A 274 -22.21 0.17 9.49
N GLY A 275 -21.15 0.64 8.83
CA GLY A 275 -19.77 0.23 9.13
C GLY A 275 -19.37 -1.15 8.59
N VAL A 276 -20.32 -1.95 8.09
CA VAL A 276 -20.07 -3.27 7.51
C VAL A 276 -19.83 -3.15 6.00
N VAL A 277 -18.80 -3.83 5.50
CA VAL A 277 -18.49 -3.89 4.06
C VAL A 277 -19.55 -4.71 3.32
N VAL A 278 -20.17 -4.11 2.30
CA VAL A 278 -21.17 -4.73 1.45
C VAL A 278 -20.52 -5.13 0.12
N VAL A 279 -20.52 -6.43 -0.19
CA VAL A 279 -20.06 -6.96 -1.48
C VAL A 279 -21.15 -6.77 -2.52
N LYS A 280 -20.90 -5.95 -3.55
CA LYS A 280 -21.80 -5.82 -4.70
C LYS A 280 -21.64 -7.01 -5.63
N LYS A 281 -22.76 -7.53 -6.17
CA LYS A 281 -22.77 -8.66 -7.11
C LYS A 281 -22.10 -8.34 -8.45
N GLN A 282 -22.33 -7.15 -9.01
CA GLN A 282 -21.82 -6.77 -10.34
C GLN A 282 -20.38 -6.22 -10.31
N GLN A 283 -19.99 -5.60 -9.20
CA GLN A 283 -18.67 -4.97 -9.04
C GLN A 283 -18.10 -5.36 -7.67
N PRO A 284 -17.63 -6.60 -7.51
CA PRO A 284 -17.00 -7.02 -6.26
C PRO A 284 -15.77 -6.16 -6.01
N HIS A 285 -15.73 -5.47 -4.86
CA HIS A 285 -14.63 -4.57 -4.51
C HIS A 285 -13.27 -5.28 -4.53
N LEU A 286 -13.23 -6.58 -4.22
CA LEU A 286 -12.02 -7.40 -4.30
C LEU A 286 -11.38 -7.38 -5.70
N ILE A 287 -12.19 -7.46 -6.76
CA ILE A 287 -11.68 -7.43 -8.14
C ILE A 287 -11.14 -6.04 -8.46
N ILE A 288 -11.83 -4.99 -7.99
CA ILE A 288 -11.39 -3.59 -8.16
C ILE A 288 -10.05 -3.39 -7.44
N GLN A 289 -9.90 -3.86 -6.20
CA GLN A 289 -8.65 -3.76 -5.45
C GLN A 289 -7.50 -4.48 -6.15
N VAL A 290 -7.71 -5.73 -6.60
CA VAL A 290 -6.70 -6.48 -7.35
C VAL A 290 -6.33 -5.74 -8.64
N GLY A 291 -7.32 -5.22 -9.37
CA GLY A 291 -7.10 -4.38 -10.55
C GLY A 291 -6.24 -3.16 -10.24
N THR A 292 -6.64 -2.35 -9.26
CA THR A 292 -5.95 -1.12 -8.85
C THR A 292 -4.51 -1.40 -8.40
N ILE A 293 -4.30 -2.37 -7.52
CA ILE A 293 -2.95 -2.75 -7.04
C ILE A 293 -2.12 -3.25 -8.23
N SER A 294 -2.67 -4.09 -9.10
CA SER A 294 -1.97 -4.59 -10.28
C SER A 294 -1.55 -3.46 -11.23
N SER A 295 -2.39 -2.44 -11.42
CA SER A 295 -2.04 -1.26 -12.22
C SER A 295 -0.89 -0.46 -11.61
N PHE A 296 -0.84 -0.32 -10.28
CA PHE A 296 0.30 0.30 -9.60
C PHE A 296 1.58 -0.54 -9.73
N LEU A 297 1.47 -1.87 -9.64
CA LEU A 297 2.60 -2.77 -9.87
C LEU A 297 3.13 -2.63 -11.29
N LEU A 298 2.25 -2.61 -12.29
CA LEU A 298 2.66 -2.46 -13.68
C LEU A 298 3.34 -1.11 -13.93
N ALA A 299 2.84 -0.04 -13.33
CA ALA A 299 3.43 1.30 -13.45
C ALA A 299 4.86 1.37 -12.89
N ARG A 300 5.19 0.57 -11.87
CA ARG A 300 6.54 0.51 -11.27
C ARG A 300 7.44 -0.52 -11.91
N ASN A 301 6.85 -1.53 -12.55
CA ASN A 301 7.62 -2.60 -13.13
C ASN A 301 8.04 -2.27 -14.57
N HIS A 302 9.30 -1.84 -14.71
CA HIS A 302 9.91 -1.55 -16.02
C HIS A 302 9.88 -2.78 -16.97
N PHE A 303 9.74 -3.99 -16.45
CA PHE A 303 9.66 -5.22 -17.25
C PHE A 303 8.24 -5.61 -17.65
N ALA A 304 7.25 -4.74 -17.40
CA ALA A 304 5.84 -4.98 -17.69
C ALA A 304 5.32 -6.32 -17.13
N THR A 305 5.84 -6.73 -15.96
CA THR A 305 5.49 -8.00 -15.32
C THR A 305 4.38 -7.75 -14.32
N GLY A 306 3.17 -8.20 -14.67
CA GLY A 306 2.01 -8.14 -13.78
C GLY A 306 1.07 -9.25 -14.17
N ASP A 307 0.77 -10.15 -13.23
CA ASP A 307 0.05 -11.39 -13.53
C ASP A 307 -1.32 -11.09 -14.13
N LEU A 308 -2.05 -10.15 -13.51
CA LEU A 308 -3.35 -9.71 -14.04
C LEU A 308 -3.20 -8.98 -15.38
N ALA A 309 -2.25 -8.05 -15.50
CA ALA A 309 -2.09 -7.25 -16.72
C ALA A 309 -1.66 -8.10 -17.93
N MET A 310 -0.84 -9.12 -17.71
CA MET A 310 -0.44 -10.09 -18.72
C MET A 310 -1.64 -10.95 -19.14
N ALA A 311 -2.37 -11.52 -18.18
CA ALA A 311 -3.54 -12.33 -18.44
C ALA A 311 -4.61 -11.55 -19.23
N LEU A 312 -4.89 -10.31 -18.83
CA LEU A 312 -5.82 -9.43 -19.54
C LEU A 312 -5.30 -9.03 -20.93
N GLY A 313 -4.00 -8.77 -21.08
CA GLY A 313 -3.40 -8.49 -22.39
C GLY A 313 -3.57 -9.64 -23.38
N ILE A 314 -3.30 -10.88 -22.95
CA ILE A 314 -3.50 -12.09 -23.75
C ILE A 314 -4.99 -12.29 -24.07
N TRP A 315 -5.88 -12.07 -23.10
CA TRP A 315 -7.33 -12.15 -23.32
C TRP A 315 -7.80 -11.14 -24.37
N HIS A 316 -7.35 -9.88 -24.29
CA HIS A 316 -7.65 -8.83 -25.26
C HIS A 316 -7.15 -9.17 -26.67
N PHE A 317 -6.01 -9.83 -26.78
CA PHE A 317 -5.49 -10.34 -28.05
C PHE A 317 -6.38 -11.48 -28.59
N ALA A 318 -6.75 -12.45 -27.75
CA ALA A 318 -7.58 -13.59 -28.15
C ALA A 318 -8.96 -13.18 -28.68
N ILE A 319 -9.60 -12.17 -28.07
CA ILE A 319 -10.88 -11.63 -28.52
C ILE A 319 -10.75 -10.64 -29.70
N LYS A 320 -9.55 -10.46 -30.26
CA LYS A 320 -9.25 -9.50 -31.34
C LYS A 320 -9.73 -8.08 -31.03
N SER A 321 -9.57 -7.65 -29.78
CA SER A 321 -9.96 -6.29 -29.40
C SER A 321 -9.22 -5.24 -30.22
N HIS A 322 -9.91 -4.13 -30.51
CA HIS A 322 -9.37 -3.06 -31.34
C HIS A 322 -8.05 -2.51 -30.77
N ILE A 323 -7.10 -2.17 -31.65
CA ILE A 323 -5.76 -1.73 -31.24
C ILE A 323 -5.80 -0.51 -30.33
N ASP A 324 -6.73 0.43 -30.56
CA ASP A 324 -6.86 1.63 -29.74
C ASP A 324 -7.39 1.32 -28.34
N VAL A 325 -8.29 0.34 -28.20
CA VAL A 325 -8.75 -0.13 -26.89
C VAL A 325 -7.55 -0.69 -26.12
N LYS A 326 -6.75 -1.55 -26.75
CA LYS A 326 -5.54 -2.10 -26.12
C LYS A 326 -4.56 -0.99 -25.71
N ARG A 327 -4.33 0.01 -26.56
CA ARG A 327 -3.45 1.15 -26.26
C ARG A 327 -3.94 1.97 -25.07
N VAL A 328 -5.25 2.25 -25.00
CA VAL A 328 -5.85 3.01 -23.89
C VAL A 328 -5.72 2.23 -22.58
N TYR A 329 -6.10 0.94 -22.56
CA TYR A 329 -6.00 0.11 -21.36
C TYR A 329 -4.55 -0.11 -20.91
N SER A 330 -3.61 -0.18 -21.84
CA SER A 330 -2.20 -0.30 -21.51
C SER A 330 -1.67 0.97 -20.83
N ARG A 331 -2.10 2.15 -21.27
CA ARG A 331 -1.75 3.42 -20.62
C ARG A 331 -2.35 3.58 -19.22
N PHE A 332 -3.52 3.00 -18.97
CA PHE A 332 -4.09 2.94 -17.63
C PHE A 332 -3.42 1.91 -16.70
N GLY A 333 -2.46 1.15 -17.21
CA GLY A 333 -1.79 0.10 -16.45
C GLY A 333 -2.63 -1.18 -16.30
N ASN A 334 -3.75 -1.29 -17.00
CA ASN A 334 -4.69 -2.42 -16.85
C ASN A 334 -4.24 -3.66 -17.65
N ILE A 335 -3.53 -3.45 -18.76
CA ILE A 335 -2.98 -4.52 -19.59
C ILE A 335 -1.54 -4.22 -20.01
N VAL A 336 -0.77 -5.24 -20.36
CA VAL A 336 0.55 -5.05 -20.97
C VAL A 336 0.44 -4.55 -22.42
N SER A 337 1.54 -4.02 -22.98
CA SER A 337 1.54 -3.55 -24.37
C SER A 337 1.33 -4.70 -25.35
N ASP A 338 0.77 -4.41 -26.53
CA ASP A 338 0.55 -5.40 -27.59
C ASP A 338 1.85 -6.11 -28.01
N SER A 339 2.96 -5.36 -28.07
CA SER A 339 4.29 -5.92 -28.31
C SER A 339 4.76 -6.89 -27.23
N THR A 340 4.35 -6.67 -25.98
CA THR A 340 4.64 -7.56 -24.85
C THR A 340 3.78 -8.82 -24.94
N VAL A 341 2.51 -8.69 -25.34
CA VAL A 341 1.61 -9.84 -25.58
C VAL A 341 2.17 -10.73 -26.70
N HIS A 342 2.62 -10.16 -27.82
CA HIS A 342 3.23 -10.94 -28.89
C HIS A 342 4.46 -11.72 -28.43
N LYS A 343 5.39 -11.08 -27.69
CA LYS A 343 6.55 -11.77 -27.12
C LYS A 343 6.17 -12.89 -26.16
N ALA A 344 5.14 -12.68 -25.34
CA ALA A 344 4.59 -13.72 -24.47
C ALA A 344 4.06 -14.91 -25.28
N LEU A 345 3.27 -14.64 -26.32
CA LEU A 345 2.70 -15.68 -27.19
C LEU A 345 3.78 -16.47 -27.94
N ASP A 346 4.80 -15.80 -28.46
CA ASP A 346 5.94 -16.45 -29.12
C ASP A 346 6.68 -17.36 -28.14
N THR A 347 6.90 -16.89 -26.92
CA THR A 347 7.57 -17.66 -25.86
C THR A 347 6.76 -18.88 -25.44
N MET A 348 5.45 -18.71 -25.20
CA MET A 348 4.54 -19.81 -24.86
C MET A 348 4.46 -20.84 -26.00
N THR A 349 4.43 -20.38 -27.26
CA THR A 349 4.43 -21.24 -28.45
C THR A 349 5.73 -22.02 -28.56
N GLY A 350 6.88 -21.36 -28.36
CA GLY A 350 8.19 -21.99 -28.33
C GLY A 350 8.29 -23.07 -27.25
N SER A 351 7.79 -22.80 -26.04
CA SER A 351 7.74 -23.75 -24.93
C SER A 351 6.88 -24.98 -25.28
N SER A 352 5.66 -24.79 -25.80
CA SER A 352 4.79 -25.90 -26.22
C SER A 352 5.41 -26.74 -27.33
N LEU A 353 6.07 -26.08 -28.29
CA LEU A 353 6.72 -26.75 -29.41
C LEU A 353 7.93 -27.56 -28.96
N SER A 354 8.68 -27.08 -27.95
CA SER A 354 9.76 -27.84 -27.32
C SER A 354 9.24 -29.12 -26.66
N ILE A 355 8.19 -29.00 -25.84
CA ILE A 355 7.54 -30.15 -25.17
C ILE A 355 7.02 -31.15 -26.20
N LEU A 356 6.39 -30.67 -27.28
CA LEU A 356 5.91 -31.54 -28.36
C LEU A 356 7.06 -32.28 -29.04
N ARG A 357 8.17 -31.60 -29.36
CA ARG A 357 9.35 -32.23 -29.97
C ARG A 357 9.95 -33.31 -29.06
N GLU A 358 10.03 -33.05 -27.77
CA GLU A 358 10.52 -34.02 -26.78
C GLU A 358 9.63 -35.27 -26.74
N ALA A 359 8.31 -35.09 -26.65
CA ALA A 359 7.34 -36.19 -26.67
C ALA A 359 7.40 -37.00 -27.98
N VAL A 360 7.56 -36.34 -29.13
CA VAL A 360 7.73 -37.00 -30.44
C VAL A 360 9.05 -37.78 -30.49
N ASN A 361 10.14 -37.21 -30.00
CA ASN A 361 11.43 -37.90 -29.97
C ASN A 361 11.38 -39.15 -29.09
N ASP A 362 10.72 -39.07 -27.92
CA ASP A 362 10.63 -40.21 -27.02
C ASP A 362 9.79 -41.33 -27.62
N THR A 363 8.61 -41.03 -28.15
CA THR A 363 7.75 -42.02 -28.84
C THR A 363 8.41 -42.63 -30.07
N THR A 364 9.18 -41.86 -30.84
CA THR A 364 9.97 -42.37 -31.97
C THR A 364 11.00 -43.42 -31.51
N LYS A 365 11.63 -43.24 -30.35
CA LYS A 365 12.56 -44.25 -29.79
C LYS A 365 11.87 -45.58 -29.46
N TRP A 366 10.56 -45.55 -29.17
CA TRP A 366 9.77 -46.74 -28.86
C TRP A 366 9.21 -47.46 -30.10
N GLY A 367 9.43 -46.93 -31.31
CA GLY A 367 8.99 -47.57 -32.56
C GLY A 367 7.49 -47.43 -32.86
N GLU A 368 6.81 -46.51 -32.20
CA GLU A 368 5.39 -46.23 -32.37
C GLU A 368 5.20 -44.97 -33.23
N THR A 369 5.14 -45.07 -34.56
CA THR A 369 4.90 -43.88 -35.40
C THR A 369 3.93 -44.10 -36.56
N GLU A 370 2.67 -43.71 -36.33
CA GLU A 370 1.84 -43.00 -37.30
C GLU A 370 1.27 -41.77 -36.58
N TRP A 371 1.53 -40.58 -37.13
CA TRP A 371 1.08 -39.31 -36.55
C TRP A 371 0.36 -38.46 -37.59
N CYS A 372 -0.78 -37.88 -37.18
CA CYS A 372 -1.42 -36.78 -37.88
C CYS A 372 -1.59 -35.61 -36.91
N LEU A 373 -0.94 -34.49 -37.22
CA LEU A 373 -1.14 -33.22 -36.52
C LEU A 373 -2.26 -32.47 -37.22
N ILE A 374 -3.46 -32.51 -36.65
CA ILE A 374 -4.56 -31.66 -37.09
C ILE A 374 -4.53 -30.40 -36.23
N LEU A 375 -4.21 -29.27 -36.86
CA LEU A 375 -4.39 -27.95 -36.29
C LEU A 375 -5.85 -27.53 -36.56
N ASP A 376 -6.75 -27.79 -35.60
CA ASP A 376 -8.10 -27.24 -35.67
C ASP A 376 -8.09 -25.80 -35.20
N SER A 377 -8.25 -24.87 -36.14
CA SER A 377 -8.60 -23.48 -35.84
C SER A 377 -10.12 -23.33 -35.82
N ASP A 378 -10.79 -24.01 -34.90
CA ASP A 378 -12.23 -23.87 -34.70
C ASP A 378 -12.54 -22.54 -34.00
N CYS A 379 -12.91 -21.53 -34.79
CA CYS A 379 -13.46 -20.27 -34.30
C CYS A 379 -14.99 -20.29 -34.46
N HIS A 380 -15.68 -21.13 -33.69
CA HIS A 380 -17.15 -21.07 -33.60
C HIS A 380 -17.59 -20.13 -32.47
N GLY A 381 -18.53 -19.25 -32.81
CA GLY A 381 -18.88 -18.06 -32.04
C GLY A 381 -19.36 -18.30 -30.61
N PHE A 382 -19.08 -17.28 -29.78
CA PHE A 382 -19.75 -16.92 -28.53
C PHE A 382 -20.12 -18.09 -27.60
N SER A 383 -19.13 -18.69 -26.93
CA SER A 383 -19.31 -19.20 -25.55
C SER A 383 -18.06 -19.82 -24.91
N ASN A 384 -17.01 -20.16 -25.67
CA ASN A 384 -15.78 -20.71 -25.10
C ASN A 384 -14.53 -19.92 -25.55
N PRO A 385 -13.53 -19.72 -24.66
CA PRO A 385 -12.29 -19.07 -25.04
C PRO A 385 -11.54 -19.90 -26.08
N CYS A 386 -11.04 -19.23 -27.12
CA CYS A 386 -10.25 -19.83 -28.20
C CYS A 386 -9.02 -20.55 -27.62
N GLY A 387 -9.06 -21.87 -27.59
CA GLY A 387 -7.90 -22.72 -27.33
C GLY A 387 -7.40 -23.32 -28.63
N LEU A 388 -6.09 -23.31 -28.85
CA LEU A 388 -5.48 -24.10 -29.91
C LEU A 388 -5.70 -25.59 -29.56
N ARG A 389 -6.51 -26.31 -30.34
CA ARG A 389 -6.75 -27.74 -30.09
C ARG A 389 -5.81 -28.54 -30.98
N VAL A 390 -4.70 -29.01 -30.40
CA VAL A 390 -3.83 -29.98 -31.07
C VAL A 390 -4.41 -31.36 -30.78
N ARG A 391 -5.12 -31.95 -31.74
CA ARG A 391 -5.55 -33.35 -31.65
C ARG A 391 -4.45 -34.21 -32.26
N VAL A 392 -3.82 -35.02 -31.43
CA VAL A 392 -2.76 -35.94 -31.86
C VAL A 392 -3.39 -37.33 -31.98
N HIS A 393 -3.47 -37.84 -33.20
CA HIS A 393 -3.85 -39.22 -33.45
C HIS A 393 -2.62 -40.10 -33.41
N LEU A 394 -2.59 -41.04 -32.46
CA LEU A 394 -1.64 -42.14 -32.40
C LEU A 394 -2.24 -43.35 -33.14
N GLY A 395 -1.49 -43.89 -34.10
CA GLY A 395 -1.83 -45.15 -34.75
C GLY A 395 -1.98 -46.31 -33.75
N LYS A 396 -2.99 -47.16 -33.99
CA LYS A 396 -3.48 -48.28 -33.14
C LYS A 396 -4.11 -47.87 -31.80
N GLY A 397 -5.28 -47.23 -31.89
CA GLY A 397 -6.35 -47.38 -30.88
C GLY A 397 -6.25 -46.57 -29.58
N MET A 398 -5.21 -45.75 -29.38
CA MET A 398 -5.11 -44.85 -28.23
C MET A 398 -5.20 -43.39 -28.67
N GLY A 399 -6.35 -42.76 -28.50
CA GLY A 399 -6.46 -41.31 -28.61
C GLY A 399 -5.97 -40.65 -27.32
N LEU A 400 -4.82 -39.96 -27.35
CA LEU A 400 -4.44 -39.03 -26.28
C LEU A 400 -5.12 -37.69 -26.54
N ILE A 401 -6.17 -37.41 -25.77
CA ILE A 401 -6.76 -36.08 -25.68
C ILE A 401 -5.94 -35.31 -24.63
N PHE A 402 -5.15 -34.33 -25.07
CA PHE A 402 -4.58 -33.36 -24.12
C PHE A 402 -5.72 -32.69 -23.36
N PRO A 403 -5.66 -32.62 -22.02
CA PRO A 403 -6.77 -32.11 -21.23
C PRO A 403 -7.06 -30.66 -21.60
N THR A 404 -8.24 -30.43 -22.15
CA THR A 404 -8.88 -29.12 -22.15
C THR A 404 -9.05 -28.67 -20.69
N LEU A 405 -8.42 -27.56 -20.31
CA LEU A 405 -8.73 -26.80 -19.11
C LEU A 405 -10.08 -26.08 -19.27
N THR A 406 -11.16 -26.87 -19.38
CA THR A 406 -12.54 -26.41 -19.21
C THR A 406 -13.38 -27.56 -18.66
N LYS A 407 -13.22 -27.86 -17.36
CA LYS A 407 -14.40 -28.27 -16.60
C LYS A 407 -15.11 -26.99 -16.19
N PRO A 408 -16.34 -26.70 -16.65
CA PRO A 408 -17.17 -25.73 -15.96
C PRO A 408 -17.36 -26.26 -14.54
N VAL A 409 -16.94 -25.48 -13.54
CA VAL A 409 -17.40 -25.69 -12.18
C VAL A 409 -18.92 -25.49 -12.22
N PRO A 410 -19.74 -26.49 -11.88
CA PRO A 410 -21.15 -26.23 -11.70
C PRO A 410 -21.26 -25.26 -10.52
N MET A 411 -21.61 -24.01 -10.79
CA MET A 411 -22.22 -23.16 -9.78
C MET A 411 -23.46 -23.91 -9.32
N ALA A 412 -23.38 -24.50 -8.13
CA ALA A 412 -24.48 -25.19 -7.49
C ALA A 412 -25.69 -24.26 -7.51
N GLY A 413 -26.72 -24.67 -8.25
CA GLY A 413 -28.03 -24.05 -8.18
C GLY A 413 -28.54 -24.21 -6.76
N VAL A 414 -28.63 -23.10 -6.03
CA VAL A 414 -29.44 -23.03 -4.82
C VAL A 414 -30.89 -22.98 -5.28
N SER A 415 -31.48 -24.17 -5.32
CA SER A 415 -32.91 -24.44 -5.43
C SER A 415 -33.55 -24.35 -4.04
N GLY A 416 -34.59 -23.52 -3.90
CA GLY A 416 -35.58 -23.50 -2.81
C GLY A 416 -35.07 -22.95 -1.46
N TYR A 417 -35.80 -22.22 -0.63
CA TYR A 417 -37.20 -21.80 -0.42
C TYR A 417 -37.15 -20.75 0.73
N PRO A 418 -38.23 -20.07 1.16
CA PRO A 418 -39.52 -19.79 0.54
C PRO A 418 -39.67 -18.33 0.06
#